data_AF-A0A1Y5PM90-F1
#
_entry.id   AF-A0A1Y5PM90-F1
#
_cell.length_a   1.000
_cell.length_b   1.000
_cell.length_c   1.000
_cell.angle_alpha   90.00
_cell.angle_beta   90.00
_cell.angle_gamma   90.00
#
_symmetry.space_group_name_H-M   'P 1'
#
loop_
_entity.id
_entity.type
_entity.pdbx_description
1 polymer ?
#
loop_
_entity_poly.entity_id
_entity_poly.type
_entity_poly.pdbx_seq_one_letter_code
_entity_poly.pdbx_strand_id
1 'polypeptide(L)'
;MNAKVGPRRAATHSTQKHMTTTGVAGAAMVGLFALAAAAAAAVLDEPTAVSAQVHEIQLVSCQTTGGVADPGCSSAPSAASIVTPDASKSVLASAVGVNGWLIGNGVDAASDCVGAACNGGNGGLLFGNGGAGANGGNGGNAGWFGGNGGDGAAGVNAVYNQDGTLASAATNGGNGGNAGLFSGNGGNGGAGGTDTNTSAAGANANAVGGNGGKGGNGGQLTALNVLTGGTGASKAGNGGAGGAASSVNGNASGGNGGDGGTSLWGLPTEGAPADYGPGAGGAGGSATVGLADGTGGTSSQTATGGKGGSGGYAILSGGNTPDVVGNGGKGGNATAYQDGKAVGGTGGTGGGRFLARSSNGGSGGSATSEAGSATGGAGAAGGSSGLSGLGGRGGTGGNAKSTEGGNTTGGRGGNGGNGGAIGGNGGVGRNGGSATGGNARGGNGGTGGSGGTSVGAGTGVGGNGGSGGSATGGAGKSSTGGNGGSGGSGGGGTGNQGNDGNASNSA
;
A
#
# COMPACT_ATOMS: atom_id res chain seq x y z
N MET A 1 -40.08 44.00 -6.99
CA MET A 1 -40.53 43.84 -5.59
C MET A 1 -39.51 42.98 -4.87
N ASN A 2 -39.12 43.42 -3.67
CA ASN A 2 -37.80 43.26 -3.05
C ASN A 2 -37.35 41.81 -2.74
N ALA A 3 -36.22 41.39 -3.32
CA ALA A 3 -35.42 40.28 -2.82
C ALA A 3 -34.25 40.84 -1.99
N LYS A 4 -34.29 40.56 -0.68
CA LYS A 4 -33.34 41.01 0.33
C LYS A 4 -32.04 40.20 0.20
N VAL A 5 -30.97 40.82 -0.30
CA VAL A 5 -29.63 40.22 -0.41
C VAL A 5 -28.93 40.34 0.94
N GLY A 6 -28.67 39.20 1.59
CA GLY A 6 -27.86 39.12 2.81
C GLY A 6 -26.35 39.13 2.49
N PRO A 7 -25.49 39.65 3.38
CA PRO A 7 -24.06 39.73 3.15
C PRO A 7 -23.40 38.36 3.29
N ARG A 8 -22.65 37.94 2.25
CA ARG A 8 -21.75 36.79 2.31
C ARG A 8 -20.53 37.18 3.16
N ARG A 9 -20.31 36.45 4.25
CA ARG A 9 -19.11 36.58 5.10
C ARG A 9 -17.87 36.17 4.29
N ALA A 10 -16.90 37.06 4.24
CA ALA A 10 -15.56 36.79 3.73
C ALA A 10 -14.86 35.78 4.65
N ALA A 11 -14.38 34.67 4.08
CA ALA A 11 -13.47 33.78 4.77
C ALA A 11 -12.07 34.40 4.73
N THR A 12 -11.57 34.76 5.90
CA THR A 12 -10.25 35.33 6.15
C THR A 12 -9.17 34.32 5.76
N HIS A 13 -8.31 34.68 4.82
CA HIS A 13 -7.09 33.94 4.51
C HIS A 13 -6.15 34.00 5.72
N SER A 14 -5.91 32.85 6.35
CA SER A 14 -4.85 32.68 7.36
C SER A 14 -3.51 32.53 6.65
N THR A 15 -2.69 33.58 6.72
CA THR A 15 -1.30 33.59 6.27
C THR A 15 -0.43 32.95 7.36
N GLN A 16 -0.18 31.65 7.27
CA GLN A 16 0.88 31.02 8.07
C GLN A 16 2.24 31.50 7.59
N LYS A 17 2.83 32.42 8.37
CA LYS A 17 4.24 32.82 8.27
C LYS A 17 5.13 31.59 8.44
N HIS A 18 5.84 31.21 7.38
CA HIS A 18 7.01 30.33 7.48
C HIS A 18 8.10 31.04 8.28
N MET A 19 8.34 30.57 9.51
CA MET A 19 9.59 30.82 10.20
C MET A 19 10.60 29.79 9.70
N THR A 20 11.51 30.27 8.86
CA THR A 20 12.77 29.63 8.53
C THR A 20 13.64 29.57 9.78
N THR A 21 13.71 28.41 10.43
CA THR A 21 14.72 28.13 11.45
C THR A 21 15.95 27.54 10.77
N THR A 22 16.86 28.42 10.37
CA THR A 22 18.24 28.05 10.03
C THR A 22 18.97 27.66 11.30
N GLY A 23 19.06 26.35 11.56
CA GLY A 23 19.85 25.77 12.63
C GLY A 23 21.21 25.31 12.12
N VAL A 24 22.27 25.94 12.63
CA VAL A 24 23.68 25.61 12.39
C VAL A 24 23.98 24.24 13.01
N ALA A 25 24.34 23.26 12.19
CA ALA A 25 24.98 22.01 12.62
C ALA A 25 26.16 21.69 11.67
N GLY A 26 27.17 22.57 11.72
CA GLY A 26 28.48 22.35 11.10
C GLY A 26 29.46 21.80 12.14
N ALA A 27 30.31 20.88 11.68
CA ALA A 27 31.53 20.37 12.32
C ALA A 27 31.37 19.28 13.41
N ALA A 28 31.07 18.04 13.00
CA ALA A 28 31.46 16.84 13.78
C ALA A 28 31.77 15.57 12.92
N MET A 29 31.68 15.62 11.59
CA MET A 29 31.72 14.41 10.74
C MET A 29 33.08 14.12 10.07
N VAL A 30 34.18 14.74 10.51
CA VAL A 30 35.53 14.45 10.00
C VAL A 30 36.30 13.45 10.90
N GLY A 31 35.83 13.20 12.12
CA GLY A 31 36.50 12.28 13.06
C GLY A 31 36.22 10.79 12.84
N LEU A 32 35.08 10.42 12.25
CA LEU A 32 34.68 9.01 12.15
C LEU A 32 35.33 8.26 10.97
N PHE A 33 35.67 8.96 9.89
CA PHE A 33 36.41 8.35 8.75
C PHE A 33 37.86 8.01 9.12
N ALA A 34 38.48 8.78 10.01
CA ALA A 34 39.81 8.46 10.53
C ALA A 34 39.79 7.21 11.44
N LEU A 35 38.71 6.99 12.20
CA LEU A 35 38.60 5.81 13.07
C LEU A 35 38.32 4.52 12.28
N ALA A 36 37.52 4.59 11.21
CA ALA A 36 37.27 3.45 10.32
C ALA A 36 38.49 3.08 9.45
N ALA A 37 39.26 4.08 9.00
CA ALA A 37 40.53 3.85 8.30
C ALA A 37 41.60 3.29 9.27
N ALA A 38 41.64 3.75 10.52
CA ALA A 38 42.56 3.22 11.54
C ALA A 38 42.20 1.78 11.96
N ALA A 39 40.91 1.43 12.04
CA ALA A 39 40.49 0.06 12.33
C ALA A 39 40.79 -0.92 11.18
N ALA A 40 40.77 -0.46 9.92
CA ALA A 40 41.19 -1.25 8.77
C ALA A 40 42.73 -1.37 8.64
N ALA A 41 43.48 -0.34 9.07
CA ALA A 41 44.95 -0.35 9.06
C ALA A 41 45.57 -1.13 10.23
N ALA A 42 44.89 -1.23 11.38
CA ALA A 42 45.37 -1.95 12.56
C ALA A 42 45.34 -3.49 12.42
N VAL A 43 44.86 -4.03 11.29
CA VAL A 43 44.93 -5.47 10.97
C VAL A 43 46.28 -5.86 10.34
N LEU A 44 47.17 -4.90 10.05
CA LEU A 44 48.42 -5.16 9.33
C LEU A 44 49.72 -4.70 10.01
N ASP A 45 49.71 -4.20 11.24
CA ASP A 45 50.97 -3.93 11.95
C ASP A 45 50.84 -3.97 13.49
N GLU A 46 51.86 -4.53 14.14
CA GLU A 46 51.98 -4.77 15.59
C GLU A 46 51.79 -3.49 16.45
N PRO A 47 51.12 -3.55 17.62
CA PRO A 47 50.75 -2.34 18.35
C PRO A 47 51.93 -1.77 19.15
N THR A 48 52.42 -0.61 18.75
CA THR A 48 53.15 0.29 19.65
C THR A 48 52.15 1.14 20.45
N ALA A 49 52.33 1.16 21.77
CA ALA A 49 51.39 1.69 22.75
C ALA A 49 51.07 3.19 22.56
N VAL A 50 49.77 3.52 22.50
CA VAL A 50 49.25 4.88 22.63
C VAL A 50 48.28 4.94 23.81
N SER A 51 48.54 5.88 24.73
CA SER A 51 47.81 6.08 25.99
C SER A 51 46.34 6.44 25.77
N ALA A 52 45.42 5.63 26.30
CA ALA A 52 43.97 5.82 26.17
C ALA A 52 43.43 6.75 27.27
N GLN A 53 42.74 7.83 26.86
CA GLN A 53 41.93 8.63 27.79
C GLN A 53 40.61 7.92 28.09
N VAL A 54 40.38 7.62 29.37
CA VAL A 54 39.19 6.94 29.89
C VAL A 54 38.04 7.95 29.98
N HIS A 55 36.96 7.73 29.23
CA HIS A 55 35.65 8.32 29.50
C HIS A 55 34.71 7.19 29.90
N GLU A 56 34.18 7.27 31.11
CA GLU A 56 33.28 6.27 31.70
C GLU A 56 31.84 6.57 31.26
N ILE A 57 31.21 5.66 30.51
CA ILE A 57 29.78 5.73 30.19
C ILE A 57 29.07 4.68 31.04
N GLN A 58 28.23 5.14 31.96
CA GLN A 58 27.49 4.32 32.90
C GLN A 58 26.09 4.01 32.34
N LEU A 59 25.84 2.77 31.89
CA LEU A 59 24.48 2.31 31.58
C LEU A 59 23.83 1.75 32.83
N VAL A 60 22.72 2.37 33.27
CA VAL A 60 21.90 1.88 34.39
C VAL A 60 20.58 1.37 33.83
N SER A 61 20.35 0.06 33.89
CA SER A 61 19.02 -0.52 33.71
C SER A 61 18.77 -1.62 34.75
N CYS A 62 18.17 -1.24 35.87
CA CYS A 62 17.49 -2.16 36.78
C CYS A 62 16.12 -1.55 37.12
N GLN A 63 15.10 -1.88 36.33
CA GLN A 63 13.71 -1.55 36.65
C GLN A 63 13.08 -2.75 37.35
N THR A 64 12.70 -2.56 38.60
CA THR A 64 11.97 -3.55 39.42
C THR A 64 10.47 -3.29 39.29
N THR A 65 9.73 -4.26 38.77
CA THR A 65 8.27 -4.33 38.96
C THR A 65 7.89 -5.75 39.35
N GLY A 66 7.38 -5.90 40.58
CA GLY A 66 6.58 -7.06 40.99
C GLY A 66 7.35 -8.29 41.52
N GLY A 67 7.82 -8.21 42.76
CA GLY A 67 7.55 -9.24 43.77
C GLY A 67 8.14 -10.64 43.66
N VAL A 68 9.11 -10.92 42.78
CA VAL A 68 9.90 -12.17 42.84
C VAL A 68 11.37 -11.83 42.57
N ALA A 69 12.25 -12.11 43.54
CA ALA A 69 13.68 -11.87 43.42
C ALA A 69 14.31 -12.85 42.42
N ASP A 70 14.92 -12.34 41.36
CA ASP A 70 15.80 -13.09 40.47
C ASP A 70 17.15 -13.30 41.19
N PRO A 71 17.65 -14.54 41.37
CA PRO A 71 18.90 -14.80 42.07
C PRO A 71 20.10 -14.42 41.19
N GLY A 72 20.39 -13.11 41.14
CA GLY A 72 21.54 -12.56 40.41
C GLY A 72 21.90 -11.11 40.76
N CYS A 73 21.06 -10.38 41.50
CA CYS A 73 21.39 -9.01 41.92
C CYS A 73 22.23 -9.00 43.20
N SER A 74 23.56 -9.07 43.06
CA SER A 74 24.49 -8.75 44.15
C SER A 74 24.67 -7.24 44.28
N SER A 75 24.43 -6.70 45.47
CA SER A 75 24.65 -5.31 45.87
C SER A 75 26.15 -4.98 46.01
N ALA A 76 26.90 -5.03 44.93
CA ALA A 76 28.28 -4.51 44.86
C ALA A 76 28.53 -3.98 43.44
N PRO A 77 28.96 -2.71 43.27
CA PRO A 77 29.34 -2.22 41.96
C PRO A 77 30.68 -2.84 41.60
N SER A 78 30.67 -4.01 40.95
CA SER A 78 31.85 -4.47 40.24
C SER A 78 31.95 -3.63 38.97
N ALA A 79 32.83 -2.63 39.00
CA ALA A 79 33.28 -1.94 37.80
C ALA A 79 33.87 -2.99 36.84
N ALA A 80 33.07 -3.43 35.87
CA ALA A 80 33.56 -4.23 34.76
C ALA A 80 34.36 -3.28 33.85
N SER A 81 35.64 -3.15 34.17
CA SER A 81 36.66 -2.64 33.27
C SER A 81 36.53 -3.37 31.93
N ILE A 82 36.15 -2.64 30.87
CA ILE A 82 36.11 -3.12 29.48
C ILE A 82 37.51 -3.34 28.89
N VAL A 83 38.57 -3.17 29.69
CA VAL A 83 39.95 -3.33 29.21
C VAL A 83 40.42 -4.78 29.41
N THR A 84 39.73 -5.72 28.79
CA THR A 84 40.32 -6.99 28.36
C THR A 84 40.17 -7.07 26.84
N PRO A 85 41.21 -7.46 26.07
CA PRO A 85 41.14 -7.60 24.61
C PRO A 85 39.99 -8.53 24.15
N ASP A 86 39.53 -9.43 25.03
CA ASP A 86 38.40 -10.32 24.79
C ASP A 86 37.02 -9.66 24.98
N ALA A 87 36.86 -8.72 25.92
CA ALA A 87 35.61 -7.97 26.07
C ALA A 87 35.39 -7.02 24.89
N SER A 88 36.45 -6.46 24.33
CA SER A 88 36.41 -5.67 23.09
C SER A 88 35.99 -6.52 21.89
N LYS A 89 36.49 -7.77 21.79
CA LYS A 89 36.01 -8.73 20.79
C LYS A 89 34.56 -9.14 21.01
N SER A 90 34.09 -9.26 22.25
CA SER A 90 32.69 -9.58 22.55
C SER A 90 31.74 -8.42 22.21
N VAL A 91 32.10 -7.18 22.52
CA VAL A 91 31.29 -6.00 22.19
C VAL A 91 31.35 -5.69 20.70
N LEU A 92 32.50 -5.85 20.02
CA LEU A 92 32.58 -5.73 18.56
C LEU A 92 31.93 -6.92 17.83
N ALA A 93 31.98 -8.15 18.36
CA ALA A 93 31.28 -9.30 17.78
C ALA A 93 29.76 -9.20 17.97
N SER A 94 29.29 -8.54 19.03
CA SER A 94 27.88 -8.16 19.17
C SER A 94 27.52 -6.88 18.39
N ALA A 95 28.50 -6.07 17.99
CA ALA A 95 28.29 -4.90 17.14
C ALA A 95 28.25 -5.26 15.64
N VAL A 96 29.00 -6.27 15.21
CA VAL A 96 29.15 -6.69 13.81
C VAL A 96 28.76 -8.15 13.62
N GLY A 97 27.75 -8.45 12.78
CA GLY A 97 27.32 -9.82 12.48
C GLY A 97 25.80 -9.96 12.35
N VAL A 98 25.27 -11.18 12.30
CA VAL A 98 23.81 -11.40 12.38
C VAL A 98 23.33 -10.96 13.78
N ASN A 99 22.33 -10.07 13.84
CA ASN A 99 21.94 -9.29 15.04
C ASN A 99 22.98 -8.27 15.54
N GLY A 100 24.01 -7.98 14.76
CA GLY A 100 24.95 -6.92 15.08
C GLY A 100 24.22 -5.58 15.20
N TRP A 101 24.25 -4.96 16.37
CA TRP A 101 23.47 -3.73 16.60
C TRP A 101 23.99 -2.54 15.78
N LEU A 102 25.26 -2.58 15.34
CA LEU A 102 25.89 -1.52 14.56
C LEU A 102 25.96 -1.86 13.07
N ILE A 103 26.41 -3.07 12.73
CA ILE A 103 26.52 -3.58 11.35
C ILE A 103 26.03 -5.02 11.36
N GLY A 104 24.89 -5.30 10.72
CA GLY A 104 24.33 -6.64 10.80
C GLY A 104 23.01 -6.82 10.12
N ASN A 105 22.72 -8.05 9.67
CA ASN A 105 21.37 -8.37 9.22
C ASN A 105 20.48 -8.64 10.43
N GLY A 106 19.24 -8.18 10.33
CA GLY A 106 18.17 -8.58 11.21
C GLY A 106 17.82 -10.04 11.02
N VAL A 107 17.39 -10.69 12.10
CA VAL A 107 16.99 -12.09 12.07
C VAL A 107 15.57 -12.25 11.56
N ASP A 108 15.36 -13.23 10.69
CA ASP A 108 14.02 -13.61 10.27
C ASP A 108 13.24 -14.18 11.45
N ALA A 109 11.96 -13.85 11.54
CA ALA A 109 11.09 -14.42 12.56
C ALA A 109 10.98 -15.95 12.39
N ALA A 110 10.99 -16.67 13.51
CA ALA A 110 10.75 -18.11 13.50
C ALA A 110 9.34 -18.44 13.00
N SER A 111 9.17 -19.57 12.31
CA SER A 111 7.88 -19.95 11.73
C SER A 111 6.81 -20.33 12.76
N ASP A 112 7.21 -20.67 13.98
CA ASP A 112 6.36 -21.04 15.13
C ASP A 112 6.19 -19.89 16.14
N CYS A 113 6.62 -18.69 15.79
CA CYS A 113 6.47 -17.50 16.61
C CYS A 113 5.00 -17.19 16.93
N VAL A 114 4.78 -16.45 18.02
CA VAL A 114 3.48 -15.89 18.37
C VAL A 114 3.63 -14.41 18.73
N GLY A 115 2.66 -13.60 18.33
CA GLY A 115 2.60 -12.18 18.69
C GLY A 115 3.79 -11.38 18.14
N ALA A 116 4.42 -10.55 18.96
CA ALA A 116 5.48 -9.65 18.53
C ALA A 116 6.77 -10.35 18.11
N ALA A 117 7.00 -11.60 18.56
CA ALA A 117 8.14 -12.41 18.16
C ALA A 117 8.11 -12.79 16.67
N CYS A 118 6.96 -12.62 16.02
CA CYS A 118 6.78 -12.83 14.60
C CYS A 118 7.27 -11.71 13.70
N ASN A 119 7.72 -10.59 14.28
CA ASN A 119 8.33 -9.54 13.49
C ASN A 119 9.79 -9.90 13.19
N GLY A 120 10.19 -9.69 11.94
CA GLY A 120 11.59 -9.76 11.57
C GLY A 120 12.41 -8.70 12.29
N GLY A 121 13.61 -9.06 12.72
CA GLY A 121 14.55 -8.16 13.36
C GLY A 121 15.00 -7.06 12.41
N ASN A 122 15.30 -5.87 12.95
CA ASN A 122 15.92 -4.81 12.17
C ASN A 122 17.40 -5.15 11.88
N GLY A 123 17.91 -4.67 10.76
CA GLY A 123 19.35 -4.61 10.53
C GLY A 123 20.06 -3.71 11.54
N GLY A 124 21.38 -3.81 11.58
CA GLY A 124 22.25 -3.00 12.42
C GLY A 124 22.11 -1.51 12.07
N LEU A 125 22.39 -0.65 13.05
CA LEU A 125 22.15 0.79 12.98
C LEU A 125 22.73 1.44 11.72
N LEU A 126 23.94 1.05 11.31
CA LEU A 126 24.62 1.63 10.17
C LEU A 126 24.33 0.87 8.89
N PHE A 127 24.51 -0.45 8.89
CA PHE A 127 24.36 -1.26 7.69
C PHE A 127 23.70 -2.59 8.01
N GLY A 128 22.96 -3.11 7.03
CA GLY A 128 22.45 -4.47 7.00
C GLY A 128 20.97 -4.54 6.64
N ASN A 129 20.54 -5.73 6.26
CA ASN A 129 19.17 -5.97 5.82
C ASN A 129 18.26 -6.21 7.01
N GLY A 130 16.98 -5.85 6.90
CA GLY A 130 15.97 -6.31 7.86
C GLY A 130 15.59 -7.77 7.60
N GLY A 131 15.22 -8.49 8.66
CA GLY A 131 14.71 -9.86 8.57
C GLY A 131 13.24 -9.91 8.14
N ALA A 132 12.80 -11.02 7.57
CA ALA A 132 11.42 -11.27 7.22
C ALA A 132 10.56 -11.54 8.47
N GLY A 133 9.30 -11.12 8.43
CA GLY A 133 8.31 -11.55 9.41
C GLY A 133 7.82 -12.98 9.19
N ALA A 134 7.02 -13.50 10.11
CA ALA A 134 6.29 -14.77 10.03
C ALA A 134 4.84 -14.59 10.53
N ASN A 135 3.87 -15.43 10.14
CA ASN A 135 2.50 -15.45 10.70
C ASN A 135 1.79 -14.07 10.88
N GLY A 136 1.90 -13.19 9.88
CA GLY A 136 1.33 -11.83 9.91
C GLY A 136 2.21 -10.77 10.58
N GLY A 137 3.40 -11.16 11.05
CA GLY A 137 4.40 -10.26 11.57
C GLY A 137 5.09 -9.42 10.50
N ASN A 138 5.53 -8.23 10.89
CA ASN A 138 6.15 -7.27 9.98
C ASN A 138 7.58 -7.70 9.63
N GLY A 139 8.06 -7.30 8.46
CA GLY A 139 9.47 -7.33 8.15
C GLY A 139 10.24 -6.24 8.90
N GLY A 140 11.50 -6.52 9.21
CA GLY A 140 12.40 -5.58 9.85
C GLY A 140 12.91 -4.50 8.89
N ASN A 141 13.27 -3.34 9.43
CA ASN A 141 13.90 -2.28 8.65
C ASN A 141 15.38 -2.58 8.44
N ALA A 142 15.94 -2.10 7.33
CA ALA A 142 17.37 -2.09 7.10
C ALA A 142 18.10 -1.09 8.01
N GLY A 143 19.44 -1.17 7.99
CA GLY A 143 20.31 -0.18 8.59
C GLY A 143 20.24 1.20 7.94
N TRP A 144 20.61 2.23 8.69
CA TRP A 144 20.40 3.62 8.28
C TRP A 144 21.14 4.00 7.00
N PHE A 145 22.38 3.54 6.82
CA PHE A 145 23.15 3.90 5.62
C PHE A 145 22.80 3.02 4.41
N GLY A 146 22.43 1.76 4.62
CA GLY A 146 22.11 0.88 3.52
C GLY A 146 21.66 -0.51 3.94
N GLY A 147 20.83 -1.10 3.07
CA GLY A 147 20.30 -2.45 3.22
C GLY A 147 18.86 -2.52 2.72
N ASN A 148 18.38 -3.75 2.49
CA ASN A 148 17.00 -4.01 2.10
C ASN A 148 16.13 -4.19 3.33
N GLY A 149 14.92 -3.64 3.31
CA GLY A 149 13.91 -3.97 4.30
C GLY A 149 13.42 -5.41 4.11
N GLY A 150 13.08 -6.08 5.21
CA GLY A 150 12.56 -7.43 5.18
C GLY A 150 11.09 -7.47 4.75
N ASP A 151 10.65 -8.60 4.18
CA ASP A 151 9.25 -8.78 3.79
C ASP A 151 8.35 -9.02 5.01
N GLY A 152 7.13 -8.49 4.97
CA GLY A 152 6.09 -8.83 5.91
C GLY A 152 5.47 -10.20 5.58
N ALA A 153 5.12 -10.97 6.60
CA ALA A 153 4.53 -12.29 6.39
C ALA A 153 3.04 -12.27 6.09
N ALA A 154 2.57 -13.31 5.42
CA ALA A 154 1.14 -13.56 5.29
C ALA A 154 0.48 -13.75 6.67
N GLY A 155 -0.72 -13.18 6.83
CA GLY A 155 -1.58 -13.41 7.98
C GLY A 155 -2.06 -14.84 8.05
N VAL A 156 -2.41 -15.26 9.26
CA VAL A 156 -2.92 -16.59 9.57
C VAL A 156 -4.41 -16.64 9.25
N ASN A 157 -4.87 -17.75 8.68
CA ASN A 157 -6.28 -17.95 8.37
C ASN A 157 -7.11 -18.10 9.66
N ALA A 158 -8.41 -17.80 9.56
CA ALA A 158 -9.34 -18.09 10.63
C ALA A 158 -9.41 -19.61 10.90
N VAL A 159 -9.54 -19.98 12.16
CA VAL A 159 -9.69 -21.36 12.60
C VAL A 159 -11.02 -21.49 13.33
N TYR A 160 -11.78 -22.52 12.98
CA TYR A 160 -13.06 -22.85 13.58
C TYR A 160 -12.96 -24.16 14.35
N ASN A 161 -13.63 -24.21 15.50
CA ASN A 161 -13.80 -25.43 16.27
C ASN A 161 -14.77 -26.38 15.56
N GLN A 162 -14.83 -27.64 16.00
CA GLN A 162 -15.76 -28.64 15.43
C GLN A 162 -17.24 -28.25 15.61
N ASP A 163 -17.56 -27.46 16.65
CA ASP A 163 -18.90 -26.93 16.89
C ASP A 163 -19.25 -25.70 16.03
N GLY A 164 -18.32 -25.26 15.17
CA GLY A 164 -18.46 -24.10 14.31
C GLY A 164 -18.17 -22.76 14.99
N THR A 165 -17.82 -22.73 16.28
CA THR A 165 -17.42 -21.50 16.94
C THR A 165 -16.04 -21.04 16.44
N LEU A 166 -15.84 -19.74 16.34
CA LEU A 166 -14.57 -19.17 15.91
C LEU A 166 -13.52 -19.37 17.01
N ALA A 167 -12.48 -20.15 16.73
CA ALA A 167 -11.36 -20.38 17.64
C ALA A 167 -10.31 -19.26 17.52
N SER A 168 -10.03 -18.81 16.30
CA SER A 168 -9.16 -17.68 16.02
C SER A 168 -9.61 -16.98 14.74
N ALA A 169 -9.69 -15.65 14.76
CA ALA A 169 -9.97 -14.86 13.57
C ALA A 169 -8.79 -14.89 12.58
N ALA A 170 -9.08 -14.61 11.31
CA ALA A 170 -8.04 -14.35 10.32
C ALA A 170 -7.25 -13.09 10.72
N THR A 171 -5.92 -13.15 10.59
CA THR A 171 -5.05 -12.01 10.92
C THR A 171 -4.62 -11.24 9.68
N ASN A 172 -4.25 -9.98 9.87
CA ASN A 172 -3.69 -9.18 8.79
C ASN A 172 -2.31 -9.72 8.38
N GLY A 173 -1.91 -9.45 7.15
CA GLY A 173 -0.54 -9.58 6.72
C GLY A 173 0.36 -8.51 7.34
N GLY A 174 1.62 -8.85 7.56
CA GLY A 174 2.62 -7.94 8.11
C GLY A 174 3.06 -6.90 7.09
N ASN A 175 3.44 -5.72 7.56
CA ASN A 175 4.04 -4.71 6.70
C ASN A 175 5.47 -5.10 6.33
N GLY A 176 5.89 -4.75 5.12
CA GLY A 176 7.30 -4.82 4.74
C GLY A 176 8.12 -3.72 5.40
N GLY A 177 9.39 -4.02 5.66
CA GLY A 177 10.34 -3.11 6.26
C GLY A 177 10.89 -2.09 5.26
N ASN A 178 11.38 -0.96 5.78
CA ASN A 178 11.99 0.07 4.95
C ASN A 178 13.46 -0.26 4.62
N ALA A 179 13.90 0.14 3.44
CA ALA A 179 15.31 0.15 3.07
C ALA A 179 16.11 1.22 3.82
N GLY A 180 17.44 1.12 3.72
CA GLY A 180 18.36 2.14 4.22
C GLY A 180 18.30 3.45 3.43
N LEU A 181 18.77 4.53 4.04
CA LEU A 181 18.66 5.88 3.49
C LEU A 181 19.35 6.02 2.13
N PHE A 182 20.56 5.47 1.94
CA PHE A 182 21.37 5.66 0.72
C PHE A 182 21.33 4.48 -0.26
N SER A 183 20.87 3.31 0.15
CA SER A 183 20.74 2.15 -0.74
C SER A 183 19.79 1.09 -0.18
N GLY A 184 19.14 0.37 -1.10
CA GLY A 184 18.34 -0.80 -0.83
C GLY A 184 16.88 -0.71 -1.27
N ASN A 185 16.21 -1.84 -1.19
CA ASN A 185 14.82 -2.03 -1.57
C ASN A 185 13.94 -2.17 -0.31
N GLY A 186 12.75 -1.59 -0.35
CA GLY A 186 11.74 -1.82 0.67
C GLY A 186 11.16 -3.22 0.53
N GLY A 187 10.84 -3.85 1.66
CA GLY A 187 10.21 -5.17 1.69
C GLY A 187 8.73 -5.09 1.30
N ASN A 188 8.19 -6.17 0.75
CA ASN A 188 6.78 -6.27 0.40
C ASN A 188 5.92 -6.48 1.66
N GLY A 189 4.68 -6.02 1.61
CA GLY A 189 3.68 -6.38 2.61
C GLY A 189 3.14 -7.78 2.38
N GLY A 190 2.84 -8.49 3.46
CA GLY A 190 2.26 -9.83 3.44
C GLY A 190 0.77 -9.82 3.11
N ALA A 191 0.25 -10.91 2.56
CA ALA A 191 -1.18 -11.06 2.32
C ALA A 191 -1.97 -11.22 3.63
N GLY A 192 -3.23 -10.79 3.68
CA GLY A 192 -4.11 -11.09 4.82
C GLY A 192 -4.60 -12.53 4.84
N GLY A 193 -4.86 -13.06 6.03
CA GLY A 193 -5.41 -14.40 6.21
C GLY A 193 -6.84 -14.55 5.71
N THR A 194 -7.22 -15.74 5.27
CA THR A 194 -8.57 -16.04 4.80
C THR A 194 -9.50 -16.44 5.94
N ASP A 195 -10.78 -16.13 5.80
CA ASP A 195 -11.82 -16.56 6.73
C ASP A 195 -12.88 -17.37 5.98
N THR A 196 -12.92 -18.69 6.22
CA THR A 196 -13.89 -19.58 5.59
C THR A 196 -14.77 -20.19 6.66
N ASN A 197 -15.95 -19.62 6.82
CA ASN A 197 -16.97 -20.13 7.72
C ASN A 197 -17.93 -21.06 6.99
N THR A 198 -17.64 -22.37 7.06
CA THR A 198 -18.47 -23.45 6.51
C THR A 198 -19.45 -24.05 7.51
N SER A 199 -19.46 -23.57 8.75
CA SER A 199 -20.17 -24.24 9.85
C SER A 199 -21.58 -23.67 10.03
N ALA A 200 -22.52 -24.52 10.41
CA ALA A 200 -23.85 -24.16 10.89
C ALA A 200 -23.84 -23.43 12.25
N ALA A 201 -22.76 -22.73 12.59
CA ALA A 201 -22.75 -21.78 13.68
C ALA A 201 -23.88 -20.79 13.39
N GLY A 202 -24.82 -20.68 14.33
CA GLY A 202 -26.14 -20.09 14.11
C GLY A 202 -26.14 -18.71 13.44
N ALA A 203 -27.33 -18.23 13.08
CA ALA A 203 -27.52 -16.93 12.43
C ALA A 203 -26.55 -15.86 12.98
N ASN A 204 -25.79 -15.23 12.07
CA ASN A 204 -24.77 -14.18 12.31
C ASN A 204 -23.29 -14.61 12.45
N ALA A 205 -22.92 -15.81 12.01
CA ALA A 205 -21.51 -16.22 11.96
C ALA A 205 -20.78 -15.55 10.77
N ASN A 206 -20.47 -14.27 10.90
CA ASN A 206 -19.82 -13.47 9.86
C ASN A 206 -18.38 -13.95 9.62
N ALA A 207 -17.94 -13.93 8.36
CA ALA A 207 -16.55 -14.15 7.97
C ALA A 207 -15.87 -12.83 7.58
N VAL A 208 -14.66 -12.60 8.08
CA VAL A 208 -13.88 -11.39 7.82
C VAL A 208 -12.44 -11.76 7.48
N GLY A 209 -12.04 -11.53 6.23
CA GLY A 209 -10.66 -11.73 5.78
C GLY A 209 -9.73 -10.65 6.35
N GLY A 210 -8.49 -11.05 6.65
CA GLY A 210 -7.45 -10.14 7.12
C GLY A 210 -7.05 -9.12 6.04
N ASN A 211 -6.65 -7.93 6.42
CA ASN A 211 -6.09 -6.96 5.47
C ASN A 211 -4.67 -7.37 5.05
N GLY A 212 -4.27 -7.00 3.84
CA GLY A 212 -2.87 -7.08 3.42
C GLY A 212 -2.01 -6.02 4.10
N GLY A 213 -0.74 -6.34 4.32
CA GLY A 213 0.25 -5.43 4.88
C GLY A 213 0.75 -4.41 3.85
N LYS A 214 1.24 -3.27 4.32
CA LYS A 214 1.83 -2.24 3.46
C LYS A 214 3.22 -2.65 2.99
N GLY A 215 3.60 -2.23 1.79
CA GLY A 215 4.97 -2.30 1.32
C GLY A 215 5.86 -1.26 1.99
N GLY A 216 7.11 -1.61 2.24
CA GLY A 216 8.14 -0.74 2.80
C GLY A 216 8.72 0.23 1.79
N ASN A 217 9.25 1.34 2.27
CA ASN A 217 9.85 2.36 1.41
C ASN A 217 11.21 1.89 0.87
N GLY A 218 11.50 2.25 -0.38
CA GLY A 218 12.85 2.12 -0.95
C GLY A 218 13.80 3.21 -0.42
N GLY A 219 15.10 3.04 -0.66
CA GLY A 219 16.10 4.02 -0.24
C GLY A 219 15.87 5.42 -0.82
N GLN A 220 16.10 6.45 -0.02
CA GLN A 220 15.71 7.82 -0.40
C GLN A 220 16.83 8.59 -1.12
N LEU A 221 18.10 8.39 -0.79
CA LEU A 221 19.25 9.18 -1.28
C LEU A 221 20.16 8.39 -2.24
N THR A 222 19.63 7.37 -2.93
CA THR A 222 20.42 6.50 -3.81
C THR A 222 21.09 7.22 -4.99
N ALA A 223 20.59 8.39 -5.39
CA ALA A 223 21.19 9.22 -6.44
C ALA A 223 22.57 9.78 -6.06
N LEU A 224 22.85 9.99 -4.77
CA LEU A 224 24.18 10.41 -4.33
C LEU A 224 25.21 9.25 -4.47
N ASN A 225 24.72 8.00 -4.52
CA ASN A 225 25.54 6.80 -4.68
C ASN A 225 25.94 6.55 -6.15
N VAL A 226 25.18 7.07 -7.12
CA VAL A 226 25.61 7.07 -8.54
C VAL A 226 26.87 7.92 -8.73
N LEU A 227 27.02 8.98 -7.93
CA LEU A 227 28.23 9.80 -7.89
C LEU A 227 29.44 9.05 -7.29
N THR A 228 29.21 7.95 -6.58
CA THR A 228 30.23 7.10 -5.94
C THR A 228 30.31 5.68 -6.54
N GLY A 229 29.67 5.42 -7.68
CA GLY A 229 29.78 4.14 -8.41
C GLY A 229 28.87 3.00 -7.93
N GLY A 230 27.90 3.26 -7.05
CA GLY A 230 26.89 2.28 -6.68
C GLY A 230 25.73 2.18 -7.67
N THR A 231 25.08 1.02 -7.75
CA THR A 231 23.83 0.79 -8.49
C THR A 231 22.67 1.52 -7.81
N GLY A 232 22.64 2.85 -7.92
CA GLY A 232 21.86 3.79 -7.10
C GLY A 232 20.36 3.88 -7.41
N ALA A 233 19.67 2.76 -7.61
CA ALA A 233 18.22 2.76 -7.81
C ALA A 233 17.54 1.87 -6.75
N SER A 234 16.50 2.40 -6.10
CA SER A 234 15.74 1.73 -5.05
C SER A 234 14.36 1.32 -5.54
N LYS A 235 13.93 0.11 -5.19
CA LYS A 235 12.55 -0.36 -5.34
C LYS A 235 11.82 -0.24 -4.01
N ALA A 236 10.62 0.32 -4.00
CA ALA A 236 9.75 0.23 -2.84
C ALA A 236 8.93 -1.06 -2.91
N GLY A 237 8.60 -1.62 -1.74
CA GLY A 237 7.85 -2.85 -1.65
C GLY A 237 6.39 -2.68 -2.07
N ASN A 238 5.80 -3.74 -2.62
CA ASN A 238 4.37 -3.76 -2.94
C ASN A 238 3.54 -3.97 -1.68
N GLY A 239 2.31 -3.49 -1.68
CA GLY A 239 1.32 -3.86 -0.67
C GLY A 239 0.82 -5.29 -0.87
N GLY A 240 0.53 -5.97 0.23
CA GLY A 240 -0.01 -7.33 0.24
C GLY A 240 -1.49 -7.37 -0.13
N ALA A 241 -1.95 -8.51 -0.66
CA ALA A 241 -3.37 -8.70 -0.95
C ALA A 241 -4.20 -8.85 0.32
N GLY A 242 -5.46 -8.41 0.32
CA GLY A 242 -6.41 -8.74 1.38
C GLY A 242 -6.86 -10.19 1.31
N GLY A 243 -7.14 -10.78 2.46
CA GLY A 243 -7.64 -12.14 2.60
C GLY A 243 -9.10 -12.29 2.19
N ALA A 244 -9.44 -13.45 1.64
CA ALA A 244 -10.81 -13.77 1.25
C ALA A 244 -11.70 -14.06 2.47
N ALA A 245 -13.01 -13.85 2.32
CA ALA A 245 -14.02 -14.22 3.30
C ALA A 245 -15.14 -15.06 2.67
N SER A 246 -15.59 -16.11 3.33
CA SER A 246 -16.75 -16.91 2.91
C SER A 246 -17.61 -17.26 4.13
N SER A 247 -18.92 -17.06 4.05
CA SER A 247 -19.85 -17.43 5.12
C SER A 247 -21.14 -18.05 4.58
N VAL A 248 -21.52 -19.21 5.11
CA VAL A 248 -22.80 -19.87 4.76
C VAL A 248 -23.98 -19.17 5.43
N ASN A 249 -23.85 -18.84 6.72
CA ASN A 249 -24.96 -18.40 7.57
C ASN A 249 -24.86 -16.93 8.04
N GLY A 250 -23.81 -16.21 7.67
CA GLY A 250 -23.59 -14.81 8.01
C GLY A 250 -23.18 -13.95 6.81
N ASN A 251 -22.70 -12.74 7.12
CA ASN A 251 -22.09 -11.86 6.13
C ASN A 251 -20.64 -12.28 5.85
N ALA A 252 -20.12 -11.91 4.68
CA ALA A 252 -18.71 -12.08 4.36
C ALA A 252 -18.09 -10.76 3.94
N SER A 253 -16.95 -10.39 4.53
CA SER A 253 -16.19 -9.20 4.18
C SER A 253 -14.76 -9.57 3.85
N GLY A 254 -14.37 -9.42 2.58
CA GLY A 254 -12.97 -9.58 2.17
C GLY A 254 -12.09 -8.49 2.80
N GLY A 255 -10.85 -8.82 3.12
CA GLY A 255 -9.88 -7.87 3.66
C GLY A 255 -9.43 -6.86 2.61
N ASN A 256 -9.01 -5.67 3.04
CA ASN A 256 -8.45 -4.68 2.12
C ASN A 256 -7.03 -5.06 1.69
N GLY A 257 -6.63 -4.69 0.48
CA GLY A 257 -5.22 -4.74 0.07
C GLY A 257 -4.41 -3.66 0.76
N GLY A 258 -3.12 -3.92 0.97
CA GLY A 258 -2.18 -2.99 1.56
C GLY A 258 -1.67 -1.96 0.56
N ASP A 259 -1.20 -0.81 1.06
CA ASP A 259 -0.62 0.23 0.21
C ASP A 259 0.79 -0.15 -0.24
N GLY A 260 1.18 0.28 -1.44
CA GLY A 260 2.55 0.18 -1.91
C GLY A 260 3.47 1.21 -1.25
N GLY A 261 4.75 0.86 -1.10
CA GLY A 261 5.77 1.71 -0.52
C GLY A 261 6.18 2.87 -1.43
N THR A 262 6.78 3.90 -0.83
CA THR A 262 7.30 5.07 -1.56
C THR A 262 8.77 4.91 -1.94
N SER A 263 9.15 5.50 -3.07
CA SER A 263 10.55 5.58 -3.52
C SER A 263 10.88 7.01 -3.95
N LEU A 264 11.98 7.60 -3.50
CA LEU A 264 12.31 8.98 -3.89
C LEU A 264 12.67 9.08 -5.38
N TRP A 265 13.47 8.12 -5.86
CA TRP A 265 14.02 8.06 -7.21
C TRP A 265 13.66 6.75 -7.91
N GLY A 266 13.05 6.87 -9.09
CA GLY A 266 12.71 5.76 -9.98
C GLY A 266 13.15 6.05 -11.41
N LEU A 267 14.35 6.62 -11.59
CA LEU A 267 14.99 6.83 -12.89
C LEU A 267 15.66 5.53 -13.36
N PRO A 268 15.08 4.76 -14.27
CA PRO A 268 15.86 3.91 -15.14
C PRO A 268 16.76 4.81 -15.99
N THR A 269 18.07 4.74 -15.78
CA THR A 269 19.01 5.02 -16.86
C THR A 269 18.81 3.95 -17.94
N GLU A 270 19.09 4.25 -19.21
CA GLU A 270 19.04 3.23 -20.27
C GLU A 270 19.86 1.99 -19.84
N GLY A 271 19.23 0.81 -19.83
CA GLY A 271 19.82 -0.44 -19.33
C GLY A 271 19.49 -0.82 -17.87
N ALA A 272 18.75 0.00 -17.12
CA ALA A 272 18.31 -0.34 -15.77
C ALA A 272 17.21 -1.42 -15.76
N PRO A 273 17.23 -2.41 -14.84
CA PRO A 273 16.18 -3.41 -14.73
C PRO A 273 14.78 -2.80 -14.54
N ALA A 274 13.75 -3.47 -15.07
CA ALA A 274 12.37 -2.98 -15.18
C ALA A 274 11.61 -2.80 -13.85
N ASP A 275 12.28 -2.98 -12.71
CA ASP A 275 11.67 -3.17 -11.40
C ASP A 275 11.81 -1.98 -10.44
N TYR A 276 12.32 -0.83 -10.89
CA TYR A 276 12.53 0.33 -10.02
C TYR A 276 11.28 1.21 -9.85
N GLY A 277 11.19 1.83 -8.68
CA GLY A 277 10.18 2.83 -8.36
C GLY A 277 9.22 2.43 -7.24
N PRO A 278 8.07 3.11 -7.15
CA PRO A 278 7.14 2.93 -6.06
C PRO A 278 6.44 1.58 -6.13
N GLY A 279 6.08 1.06 -4.97
CA GLY A 279 5.36 -0.20 -4.86
C GLY A 279 3.92 -0.08 -5.34
N ALA A 280 3.39 -1.12 -5.94
CA ALA A 280 1.96 -1.21 -6.27
C ALA A 280 1.13 -1.47 -5.00
N GLY A 281 -0.13 -1.04 -5.03
CA GLY A 281 -1.10 -1.40 -4.00
C GLY A 281 -1.59 -2.85 -4.19
N GLY A 282 -1.85 -3.53 -3.08
CA GLY A 282 -2.35 -4.90 -3.06
C GLY A 282 -3.83 -4.98 -3.48
N ALA A 283 -4.24 -6.13 -4.01
CA ALA A 283 -5.65 -6.37 -4.34
C ALA A 283 -6.49 -6.55 -3.06
N GLY A 284 -7.76 -6.14 -3.09
CA GLY A 284 -8.72 -6.48 -2.04
C GLY A 284 -9.14 -7.94 -2.11
N GLY A 285 -9.45 -8.54 -0.96
CA GLY A 285 -9.90 -9.92 -0.82
C GLY A 285 -11.33 -10.11 -1.34
N SER A 286 -11.62 -11.29 -1.87
CA SER A 286 -12.97 -11.64 -2.32
C SER A 286 -13.90 -11.96 -1.15
N ALA A 287 -15.20 -11.83 -1.36
CA ALA A 287 -16.23 -12.24 -0.39
C ALA A 287 -17.28 -13.16 -1.02
N THR A 288 -17.72 -14.16 -0.27
CA THR A 288 -18.78 -15.08 -0.69
C THR A 288 -19.79 -15.29 0.44
N VAL A 289 -21.10 -15.21 0.15
CA VAL A 289 -22.17 -15.62 1.08
C VAL A 289 -23.07 -16.68 0.46
N GLY A 290 -23.49 -17.64 1.28
CA GLY A 290 -24.29 -18.80 0.86
C GLY A 290 -23.48 -19.84 0.08
N LEU A 291 -24.17 -20.88 -0.41
CA LEU A 291 -23.59 -21.99 -1.17
C LEU A 291 -24.32 -22.20 -2.50
N ALA A 292 -23.61 -22.74 -3.48
CA ALA A 292 -24.12 -22.99 -4.83
C ALA A 292 -25.19 -24.11 -4.89
N ASP A 293 -25.32 -24.92 -3.84
CA ASP A 293 -26.34 -25.97 -3.73
C ASP A 293 -27.69 -25.44 -3.22
N GLY A 294 -27.81 -24.12 -3.04
CA GLY A 294 -29.01 -23.44 -2.55
C GLY A 294 -29.12 -23.38 -1.02
N THR A 295 -28.07 -23.80 -0.30
CA THR A 295 -28.02 -23.64 1.16
C THR A 295 -27.43 -22.29 1.57
N GLY A 296 -28.02 -21.64 2.57
CA GLY A 296 -27.66 -20.26 2.94
C GLY A 296 -28.16 -19.23 1.91
N GLY A 297 -27.62 -18.01 1.95
CA GLY A 297 -27.94 -16.97 0.96
C GLY A 297 -29.25 -16.21 1.21
N THR A 298 -29.53 -15.80 2.45
CA THR A 298 -30.76 -15.02 2.74
C THR A 298 -30.61 -13.56 2.34
N SER A 299 -31.73 -12.85 2.15
CA SER A 299 -31.75 -11.40 1.84
C SER A 299 -31.10 -10.51 2.91
N SER A 300 -30.89 -11.03 4.12
CA SER A 300 -30.15 -10.37 5.20
C SER A 300 -28.63 -10.50 5.08
N GLN A 301 -28.12 -11.42 4.23
CA GLN A 301 -26.70 -11.65 4.07
C GLN A 301 -26.11 -10.77 2.98
N THR A 302 -24.86 -10.34 3.19
CA THR A 302 -24.10 -9.54 2.24
C THR A 302 -22.67 -10.04 2.11
N ALA A 303 -22.24 -10.32 0.88
CA ALA A 303 -20.83 -10.46 0.50
C ALA A 303 -20.29 -9.09 0.09
N THR A 304 -19.25 -8.62 0.77
CA THR A 304 -18.56 -7.35 0.47
C THR A 304 -17.10 -7.61 0.15
N GLY A 305 -16.69 -7.40 -1.10
CA GLY A 305 -15.29 -7.48 -1.49
C GLY A 305 -14.45 -6.38 -0.84
N GLY A 306 -13.20 -6.69 -0.49
CA GLY A 306 -12.28 -5.74 0.12
C GLY A 306 -11.80 -4.67 -0.86
N LYS A 307 -11.36 -3.53 -0.35
CA LYS A 307 -10.82 -2.45 -1.20
C LYS A 307 -9.41 -2.81 -1.68
N GLY A 308 -9.03 -2.36 -2.88
CA GLY A 308 -7.63 -2.37 -3.30
C GLY A 308 -6.81 -1.30 -2.56
N GLY A 309 -5.53 -1.59 -2.31
CA GLY A 309 -4.59 -0.66 -1.68
C GLY A 309 -4.09 0.41 -2.65
N SER A 310 -3.64 1.54 -2.12
CA SER A 310 -3.10 2.62 -2.94
C SER A 310 -1.71 2.30 -3.48
N GLY A 311 -1.41 2.78 -4.69
CA GLY A 311 -0.06 2.74 -5.23
C GLY A 311 0.87 3.74 -4.54
N GLY A 312 2.15 3.42 -4.47
CA GLY A 312 3.17 4.24 -3.83
C GLY A 312 3.54 5.51 -4.62
N TYR A 313 4.16 6.47 -3.93
CA TYR A 313 4.56 7.76 -4.49
C TYR A 313 6.04 7.78 -4.92
N ALA A 314 6.37 8.54 -5.97
CA ALA A 314 7.76 8.82 -6.35
C ALA A 314 8.01 10.22 -6.93
N ILE A 315 9.16 10.83 -6.66
CA ILE A 315 9.45 12.21 -7.11
C ILE A 315 9.88 12.21 -8.59
N LEU A 316 10.91 11.45 -8.96
CA LEU A 316 11.47 11.45 -10.31
C LEU A 316 11.41 10.06 -10.94
N SER A 317 10.85 9.95 -12.13
CA SER A 317 10.93 8.71 -12.91
C SER A 317 11.07 9.06 -14.38
N GLY A 318 12.29 8.92 -14.89
CA GLY A 318 12.57 9.01 -16.32
C GLY A 318 12.23 7.69 -17.00
N GLY A 319 12.08 7.72 -18.30
CA GLY A 319 11.82 6.54 -19.10
C GLY A 319 10.47 6.61 -19.80
N ASN A 320 10.53 6.40 -21.11
CA ASN A 320 9.37 6.27 -22.01
C ASN A 320 8.67 4.91 -21.87
N THR A 321 8.88 4.16 -20.77
CA THR A 321 8.35 2.79 -20.65
C THR A 321 6.85 2.80 -20.29
N PRO A 322 6.03 2.00 -20.99
CA PRO A 322 4.58 2.11 -20.97
C PRO A 322 3.87 1.55 -19.73
N ASP A 323 4.53 0.72 -18.91
CA ASP A 323 3.94 0.17 -17.68
C ASP A 323 4.46 0.89 -16.44
N VAL A 324 3.63 1.79 -15.94
CA VAL A 324 3.90 2.59 -14.75
C VAL A 324 3.81 1.68 -13.52
N VAL A 325 4.92 1.45 -12.82
CA VAL A 325 4.93 0.81 -11.50
C VAL A 325 4.19 1.69 -10.47
N GLY A 326 3.73 1.10 -9.36
CA GLY A 326 3.00 1.85 -8.34
C GLY A 326 1.53 2.14 -8.69
N ASN A 327 0.88 1.24 -9.43
CA ASN A 327 -0.55 1.32 -9.67
C ASN A 327 -1.33 1.00 -8.39
N GLY A 328 -2.56 1.52 -8.30
CA GLY A 328 -3.48 1.12 -7.25
C GLY A 328 -3.96 -0.32 -7.45
N GLY A 329 -4.22 -1.02 -6.35
CA GLY A 329 -4.70 -2.39 -6.33
C GLY A 329 -6.15 -2.52 -6.79
N LYS A 330 -6.52 -3.70 -7.28
CA LYS A 330 -7.91 -3.99 -7.68
C LYS A 330 -8.80 -4.18 -6.44
N GLY A 331 -10.06 -3.78 -6.51
CA GLY A 331 -11.06 -4.17 -5.52
C GLY A 331 -11.40 -5.65 -5.59
N GLY A 332 -11.74 -6.24 -4.45
CA GLY A 332 -12.12 -7.64 -4.32
C GLY A 332 -13.50 -7.93 -4.90
N ASN A 333 -13.68 -9.12 -5.45
CA ASN A 333 -14.96 -9.56 -6.00
C ASN A 333 -15.92 -10.01 -4.89
N ALA A 334 -17.22 -9.88 -5.14
CA ALA A 334 -18.26 -10.40 -4.24
C ALA A 334 -19.20 -11.36 -4.98
N THR A 335 -19.52 -12.47 -4.33
CA THR A 335 -20.51 -13.45 -4.81
C THR A 335 -21.53 -13.72 -3.72
N ALA A 336 -22.81 -13.66 -4.05
CA ALA A 336 -23.89 -14.05 -3.16
C ALA A 336 -24.77 -15.08 -3.86
N TYR A 337 -25.06 -16.18 -3.16
CA TYR A 337 -26.02 -17.18 -3.61
C TYR A 337 -27.44 -16.82 -3.11
N GLN A 338 -28.45 -17.35 -3.79
CA GLN A 338 -29.87 -17.17 -3.49
C GLN A 338 -30.25 -15.67 -3.40
N ASP A 339 -30.94 -15.26 -2.33
CA ASP A 339 -31.40 -13.88 -2.10
C ASP A 339 -30.31 -12.95 -1.55
N GLY A 340 -29.09 -13.45 -1.32
CA GLY A 340 -27.99 -12.69 -0.72
C GLY A 340 -27.55 -11.50 -1.56
N LYS A 341 -26.97 -10.48 -0.92
CA LYS A 341 -26.45 -9.29 -1.58
C LYS A 341 -24.96 -9.40 -1.89
N ALA A 342 -24.53 -8.98 -3.08
CA ALA A 342 -23.12 -8.88 -3.45
C ALA A 342 -22.69 -7.42 -3.69
N VAL A 343 -21.59 -7.00 -3.08
CA VAL A 343 -20.99 -5.66 -3.25
C VAL A 343 -19.50 -5.81 -3.54
N GLY A 344 -19.08 -5.47 -4.75
CA GLY A 344 -17.67 -5.48 -5.13
C GLY A 344 -16.88 -4.38 -4.41
N GLY A 345 -15.62 -4.66 -4.09
CA GLY A 345 -14.73 -3.70 -3.44
C GLY A 345 -14.30 -2.58 -4.37
N THR A 346 -13.98 -1.40 -3.82
CA THR A 346 -13.42 -0.32 -4.63
C THR A 346 -11.98 -0.60 -5.02
N GLY A 347 -11.54 -0.11 -6.18
CA GLY A 347 -10.11 -0.08 -6.50
C GLY A 347 -9.32 0.85 -5.57
N GLY A 348 -7.99 0.73 -5.59
CA GLY A 348 -7.08 1.63 -4.89
C GLY A 348 -6.56 2.75 -5.78
N THR A 349 -6.20 3.90 -5.20
CA THR A 349 -5.74 5.06 -5.98
C THR A 349 -4.38 4.83 -6.61
N GLY A 350 -4.12 5.42 -7.77
CA GLY A 350 -2.78 5.46 -8.35
C GLY A 350 -1.83 6.36 -7.57
N GLY A 351 -0.54 6.00 -7.54
CA GLY A 351 0.53 6.82 -6.98
C GLY A 351 0.81 8.09 -7.78
N GLY A 352 1.03 9.21 -7.07
CA GLY A 352 1.42 10.49 -7.68
C GLY A 352 2.90 10.55 -8.03
N ARG A 353 3.26 11.46 -8.94
CA ARG A 353 4.66 11.74 -9.33
C ARG A 353 4.98 13.22 -9.46
N PHE A 354 6.23 13.65 -9.32
CA PHE A 354 6.58 15.07 -9.50
C PHE A 354 7.02 15.40 -10.94
N LEU A 355 7.84 14.53 -11.55
CA LEU A 355 8.41 14.67 -12.89
C LEU A 355 8.26 13.35 -13.68
N ALA A 356 7.05 13.00 -14.10
CA ALA A 356 6.76 11.78 -14.87
C ALA A 356 5.26 11.63 -15.18
N ARG A 357 4.92 10.59 -15.97
CA ARG A 357 3.56 10.05 -16.01
C ARG A 357 3.22 9.36 -14.68
N SER A 358 2.12 9.77 -14.06
CA SER A 358 1.62 9.20 -12.80
C SER A 358 0.95 7.83 -12.99
N SER A 359 0.84 7.08 -11.90
CA SER A 359 0.36 5.70 -11.91
C SER A 359 -1.16 5.61 -12.06
N ASN A 360 -1.64 4.48 -12.57
CA ASN A 360 -3.07 4.29 -12.79
C ASN A 360 -3.79 3.90 -11.50
N GLY A 361 -5.07 4.27 -11.41
CA GLY A 361 -5.98 3.76 -10.39
C GLY A 361 -6.36 2.30 -10.65
N GLY A 362 -6.63 1.56 -9.58
CA GLY A 362 -7.11 0.18 -9.64
C GLY A 362 -8.58 0.07 -10.04
N SER A 363 -8.93 -1.03 -10.70
CA SER A 363 -10.32 -1.34 -11.06
C SER A 363 -11.14 -1.73 -9.83
N GLY A 364 -12.44 -1.43 -9.86
CA GLY A 364 -13.38 -1.97 -8.88
C GLY A 364 -13.61 -3.47 -9.05
N GLY A 365 -13.98 -4.15 -7.97
CA GLY A 365 -14.31 -5.56 -7.95
C GLY A 365 -15.70 -5.83 -8.52
N SER A 366 -15.89 -7.00 -9.12
CA SER A 366 -17.19 -7.40 -9.67
C SER A 366 -18.11 -7.97 -8.59
N ALA A 367 -19.42 -7.85 -8.79
CA ALA A 367 -20.44 -8.40 -7.91
C ALA A 367 -21.36 -9.35 -8.68
N THR A 368 -21.57 -10.56 -8.16
CA THR A 368 -22.50 -11.54 -8.71
C THR A 368 -23.47 -11.99 -7.63
N SER A 369 -24.76 -11.99 -7.95
CA SER A 369 -25.84 -12.51 -7.11
C SER A 369 -26.70 -13.48 -7.93
N GLU A 370 -27.45 -14.36 -7.29
CA GLU A 370 -28.49 -15.16 -7.96
C GLU A 370 -29.79 -14.35 -8.04
N ALA A 371 -30.59 -14.37 -6.97
CA ALA A 371 -31.85 -13.63 -6.84
C ALA A 371 -31.71 -12.29 -6.09
N GLY A 372 -30.69 -12.14 -5.24
CA GLY A 372 -30.44 -10.91 -4.50
C GLY A 372 -29.80 -9.79 -5.33
N SER A 373 -29.49 -8.66 -4.68
CA SER A 373 -28.93 -7.49 -5.39
C SER A 373 -27.41 -7.58 -5.59
N ALA A 374 -26.90 -7.12 -6.74
CA ALA A 374 -25.47 -7.04 -7.03
C ALA A 374 -25.03 -5.60 -7.34
N THR A 375 -23.98 -5.11 -6.68
CA THR A 375 -23.40 -3.78 -6.90
C THR A 375 -21.91 -3.89 -7.18
N GLY A 376 -21.47 -3.54 -8.38
CA GLY A 376 -20.05 -3.53 -8.75
C GLY A 376 -19.29 -2.44 -8.00
N GLY A 377 -18.03 -2.71 -7.67
CA GLY A 377 -17.17 -1.76 -6.98
C GLY A 377 -16.75 -0.59 -7.87
N ALA A 378 -16.52 0.59 -7.29
CA ALA A 378 -16.01 1.72 -8.05
C ALA A 378 -14.54 1.55 -8.44
N GLY A 379 -14.18 1.96 -9.65
CA GLY A 379 -12.79 2.18 -10.04
C GLY A 379 -12.22 3.41 -9.35
N ALA A 380 -10.93 3.39 -9.05
CA ALA A 380 -10.27 4.47 -8.32
C ALA A 380 -9.63 5.52 -9.23
N ALA A 381 -9.31 6.68 -8.66
CA ALA A 381 -8.64 7.75 -9.39
C ALA A 381 -7.20 7.38 -9.77
N GLY A 382 -6.75 7.89 -10.92
CA GLY A 382 -5.34 7.88 -11.29
C GLY A 382 -4.52 8.87 -10.45
N GLY A 383 -3.21 8.64 -10.38
CA GLY A 383 -2.28 9.53 -9.69
C GLY A 383 -2.08 10.86 -10.41
N SER A 384 -1.70 11.90 -9.67
CA SER A 384 -1.46 13.25 -10.21
C SER A 384 0.03 13.55 -10.33
N SER A 385 0.38 14.25 -11.42
CA SER A 385 1.73 14.76 -11.66
C SER A 385 1.90 16.18 -11.11
N GLY A 386 3.05 16.49 -10.52
CA GLY A 386 3.33 17.76 -9.86
C GLY A 386 3.73 18.88 -10.83
N LEU A 387 4.99 18.87 -11.30
CA LEU A 387 5.55 19.95 -12.11
C LEU A 387 5.34 19.70 -13.61
N SER A 388 5.75 18.54 -14.11
CA SER A 388 5.55 18.13 -15.50
C SER A 388 5.21 16.65 -15.57
N GLY A 389 4.48 16.27 -16.62
CA GLY A 389 4.13 14.89 -16.91
C GLY A 389 2.63 14.63 -16.99
N LEU A 390 2.29 13.38 -17.34
CA LEU A 390 0.92 12.97 -17.66
C LEU A 390 0.20 12.48 -16.40
N GLY A 391 -1.04 12.90 -16.20
CA GLY A 391 -1.90 12.32 -15.17
C GLY A 391 -2.12 10.83 -15.39
N GLY A 392 -2.23 10.09 -14.28
CA GLY A 392 -2.53 8.66 -14.30
C GLY A 392 -3.95 8.40 -14.81
N ARG A 393 -4.19 7.24 -15.44
CA ARG A 393 -5.55 6.88 -15.83
C ARG A 393 -6.35 6.44 -14.60
N GLY A 394 -7.65 6.69 -14.58
CA GLY A 394 -8.52 6.06 -13.58
C GLY A 394 -8.55 4.54 -13.71
N GLY A 395 -9.24 3.88 -12.79
CA GLY A 395 -9.58 2.44 -12.87
C GLY A 395 -10.98 2.21 -13.43
N THR A 396 -11.24 1.06 -14.05
CA THR A 396 -12.58 0.72 -14.53
C THR A 396 -13.52 0.39 -13.37
N GLY A 397 -14.81 0.69 -13.50
CA GLY A 397 -15.83 0.20 -12.59
C GLY A 397 -16.01 -1.31 -12.68
N GLY A 398 -16.37 -1.95 -11.58
CA GLY A 398 -16.67 -3.38 -11.52
C GLY A 398 -18.04 -3.70 -12.09
N ASN A 399 -18.20 -4.88 -12.69
CA ASN A 399 -19.47 -5.32 -13.25
C ASN A 399 -20.42 -5.83 -12.16
N ALA A 400 -21.73 -5.77 -12.40
CA ALA A 400 -22.76 -6.36 -11.56
C ALA A 400 -23.63 -7.34 -12.34
N LYS A 401 -23.87 -8.53 -11.78
CA LYS A 401 -24.69 -9.56 -12.40
C LYS A 401 -25.67 -10.18 -11.40
N SER A 402 -26.92 -10.36 -11.81
CA SER A 402 -27.94 -11.19 -11.16
C SER A 402 -28.53 -12.16 -12.18
N THR A 403 -28.65 -13.44 -11.84
CA THR A 403 -29.20 -14.46 -12.75
C THR A 403 -30.71 -14.62 -12.64
N GLU A 404 -31.30 -14.31 -11.48
CA GLU A 404 -32.71 -14.60 -11.18
C GLU A 404 -33.55 -13.32 -10.94
N GLY A 405 -33.03 -12.16 -11.35
CA GLY A 405 -33.84 -10.94 -11.44
C GLY A 405 -33.71 -9.95 -10.27
N GLY A 406 -32.70 -10.11 -9.43
CA GLY A 406 -32.31 -9.12 -8.42
C GLY A 406 -31.72 -7.85 -9.04
N ASN A 407 -31.86 -6.72 -8.33
CA ASN A 407 -31.40 -5.42 -8.82
C ASN A 407 -29.88 -5.40 -9.02
N THR A 408 -29.42 -4.87 -10.16
CA THR A 408 -27.98 -4.77 -10.47
C THR A 408 -27.54 -3.33 -10.72
N THR A 409 -26.38 -2.97 -10.18
CA THR A 409 -25.78 -1.66 -10.41
C THR A 409 -24.29 -1.79 -10.70
N GLY A 410 -23.86 -1.42 -11.90
CA GLY A 410 -22.45 -1.40 -12.28
C GLY A 410 -21.68 -0.34 -11.50
N GLY A 411 -20.41 -0.62 -11.22
CA GLY A 411 -19.52 0.29 -10.51
C GLY A 411 -19.17 1.52 -11.33
N ARG A 412 -18.97 2.67 -10.68
CA ARG A 412 -18.51 3.88 -11.36
C ARG A 412 -17.07 3.73 -11.85
N GLY A 413 -16.75 4.26 -13.02
CA GLY A 413 -15.39 4.41 -13.50
C GLY A 413 -14.60 5.47 -12.72
N GLY A 414 -13.31 5.25 -12.55
CA GLY A 414 -12.40 6.13 -11.84
C GLY A 414 -12.00 7.34 -12.67
N ASN A 415 -11.79 8.46 -12.00
CA ASN A 415 -11.36 9.70 -12.63
C ASN A 415 -9.89 9.63 -13.06
N GLY A 416 -9.55 10.31 -14.14
CA GLY A 416 -8.15 10.56 -14.51
C GLY A 416 -7.46 11.48 -13.49
N GLY A 417 -6.17 11.26 -13.27
CA GLY A 417 -5.35 12.13 -12.42
C GLY A 417 -4.93 13.40 -13.15
N ASN A 418 -4.45 14.40 -12.41
CA ASN A 418 -4.04 15.67 -13.02
C ASN A 418 -2.66 15.55 -13.67
N GLY A 419 -2.48 16.20 -14.82
CA GLY A 419 -1.17 16.43 -15.41
C GLY A 419 -0.35 17.44 -14.60
N GLY A 420 0.96 17.45 -14.84
CA GLY A 420 1.86 18.42 -14.22
C GLY A 420 1.51 19.86 -14.59
N ALA A 421 1.78 20.79 -13.66
CA ALA A 421 1.43 22.20 -13.80
C ALA A 421 1.95 22.86 -15.09
N ILE A 422 3.05 22.36 -15.66
CA ILE A 422 3.69 22.88 -16.87
C ILE A 422 3.74 21.78 -17.93
N GLY A 423 3.01 21.98 -19.03
CA GLY A 423 2.96 21.10 -20.19
C GLY A 423 2.33 19.71 -19.96
N GLY A 424 1.90 19.39 -18.74
CA GLY A 424 1.35 18.08 -18.42
C GLY A 424 -0.07 17.89 -18.93
N ASN A 425 -0.37 16.76 -19.55
CA ASN A 425 -1.75 16.43 -19.95
C ASN A 425 -2.47 15.68 -18.83
N GLY A 426 -3.77 15.94 -18.69
CA GLY A 426 -4.62 15.23 -17.75
C GLY A 426 -4.77 13.74 -18.09
N GLY A 427 -4.95 12.93 -17.06
CA GLY A 427 -5.20 11.50 -17.18
C GLY A 427 -6.60 11.20 -17.72
N VAL A 428 -6.75 10.04 -18.34
CA VAL A 428 -8.04 9.61 -18.91
C VAL A 428 -8.92 9.00 -17.81
N GLY A 429 -10.17 9.46 -17.71
CA GLY A 429 -11.22 8.81 -16.94
C GLY A 429 -11.60 7.47 -17.57
N ARG A 430 -11.96 6.47 -16.75
CA ARG A 430 -12.26 5.13 -17.24
C ARG A 430 -13.73 4.80 -17.23
N ASN A 431 -14.07 3.72 -17.92
CA ASN A 431 -15.44 3.31 -18.11
C ASN A 431 -16.08 2.85 -16.80
N GLY A 432 -17.39 3.09 -16.67
CA GLY A 432 -18.22 2.41 -15.68
C GLY A 432 -18.39 0.93 -15.99
N GLY A 433 -18.72 0.15 -14.96
CA GLY A 433 -19.00 -1.27 -15.07
C GLY A 433 -20.41 -1.52 -15.63
N SER A 434 -20.56 -2.66 -16.30
CA SER A 434 -21.84 -3.09 -16.85
C SER A 434 -22.74 -3.71 -15.76
N ALA A 435 -24.05 -3.69 -15.99
CA ALA A 435 -25.05 -4.33 -15.13
C ALA A 435 -25.92 -5.30 -15.93
N THR A 436 -26.18 -6.50 -15.40
CA THR A 436 -27.03 -7.50 -16.05
C THR A 436 -27.92 -8.20 -15.03
N GLY A 437 -29.23 -8.25 -15.29
CA GLY A 437 -30.22 -8.91 -14.43
C GLY A 437 -31.06 -7.93 -13.61
N GLY A 438 -32.29 -8.35 -13.31
CA GLY A 438 -33.29 -7.56 -12.59
C GLY A 438 -33.49 -6.17 -13.18
N ASN A 439 -33.71 -5.18 -12.30
CA ASN A 439 -33.59 -3.79 -12.71
C ASN A 439 -32.10 -3.44 -12.80
N ALA A 440 -31.60 -3.26 -14.03
CA ALA A 440 -30.18 -3.10 -14.30
C ALA A 440 -29.82 -1.63 -14.50
N ARG A 441 -28.81 -1.15 -13.77
CA ARG A 441 -28.25 0.20 -13.95
C ARG A 441 -26.75 0.15 -14.22
N GLY A 442 -26.32 0.58 -15.40
CA GLY A 442 -24.92 0.70 -15.75
C GLY A 442 -24.20 1.73 -14.88
N GLY A 443 -22.91 1.51 -14.63
CA GLY A 443 -22.09 2.46 -13.88
C GLY A 443 -21.73 3.68 -14.71
N ASN A 444 -21.64 4.85 -14.10
CA ASN A 444 -21.18 6.05 -14.81
C ASN A 444 -19.69 5.98 -15.14
N GLY A 445 -19.27 6.60 -16.24
CA GLY A 445 -17.87 6.82 -16.56
C GLY A 445 -17.17 7.78 -15.59
N GLY A 446 -15.85 7.67 -15.51
CA GLY A 446 -14.99 8.58 -14.76
C GLY A 446 -14.68 9.85 -15.53
N THR A 447 -14.47 10.95 -14.83
CA THR A 447 -14.10 12.22 -15.47
C THR A 447 -12.64 12.20 -15.92
N GLY A 448 -12.31 12.91 -16.99
CA GLY A 448 -10.92 13.20 -17.34
C GLY A 448 -10.24 14.10 -16.30
N GLY A 449 -8.93 13.95 -16.16
CA GLY A 449 -8.10 14.79 -15.28
C GLY A 449 -7.74 16.12 -15.92
N SER A 450 -7.34 17.11 -15.12
CA SER A 450 -6.94 18.42 -15.64
C SER A 450 -5.53 18.40 -16.24
N GLY A 451 -5.32 19.14 -17.32
CA GLY A 451 -3.99 19.44 -17.87
C GLY A 451 -3.40 20.71 -17.25
N GLY A 452 -2.08 20.86 -17.31
CA GLY A 452 -1.36 22.06 -16.87
C GLY A 452 -1.37 23.18 -17.92
N THR A 453 -0.55 24.21 -17.67
CA THR A 453 -0.31 25.32 -18.61
C THR A 453 0.35 24.80 -19.88
N SER A 454 -0.16 25.19 -21.06
CA SER A 454 0.45 24.82 -22.33
C SER A 454 1.79 25.52 -22.53
N VAL A 455 2.80 24.76 -22.95
CA VAL A 455 4.12 25.29 -23.35
C VAL A 455 4.46 24.99 -24.81
N GLY A 456 3.50 24.44 -25.54
CA GLY A 456 3.63 24.05 -26.95
C GLY A 456 2.39 23.27 -27.41
N ALA A 457 2.29 23.03 -28.72
CA ALA A 457 1.19 22.26 -29.30
C ALA A 457 1.08 20.87 -28.67
N GLY A 458 -0.14 20.48 -28.27
CA GLY A 458 -0.41 19.16 -27.67
C GLY A 458 -0.01 18.99 -26.20
N THR A 459 0.42 20.07 -25.52
CA THR A 459 0.75 20.08 -24.09
C THR A 459 -0.30 20.82 -23.27
N GLY A 460 -0.49 20.43 -22.01
CA GLY A 460 -1.49 21.07 -21.13
C GLY A 460 -2.94 20.72 -21.49
N VAL A 461 -3.20 19.63 -22.20
CA VAL A 461 -4.57 19.23 -22.60
C VAL A 461 -5.23 18.46 -21.46
N GLY A 462 -6.50 18.73 -21.17
CA GLY A 462 -7.29 17.91 -20.26
C GLY A 462 -7.48 16.48 -20.75
N GLY A 463 -7.61 15.52 -19.84
CA GLY A 463 -7.81 14.11 -20.20
C GLY A 463 -9.24 13.83 -20.68
N ASN A 464 -9.43 12.75 -21.43
CA ASN A 464 -10.77 12.35 -21.86
C ASN A 464 -11.57 11.74 -20.71
N GLY A 465 -12.89 11.90 -20.73
CA GLY A 465 -13.82 11.16 -19.87
C GLY A 465 -13.96 9.70 -20.30
N GLY A 466 -14.36 8.84 -19.37
CA GLY A 466 -14.65 7.43 -19.64
C GLY A 466 -16.10 7.21 -20.04
N SER A 467 -16.40 6.11 -20.72
CA SER A 467 -17.78 5.80 -21.12
C SER A 467 -18.63 5.26 -19.96
N GLY A 468 -19.94 5.44 -20.02
CA GLY A 468 -20.88 4.74 -19.15
C GLY A 468 -20.90 3.24 -19.43
N GLY A 469 -21.21 2.45 -18.41
CA GLY A 469 -21.41 1.01 -18.50
C GLY A 469 -22.77 0.65 -19.10
N SER A 470 -22.85 -0.44 -19.83
CA SER A 470 -24.12 -0.91 -20.41
C SER A 470 -25.00 -1.58 -19.35
N ALA A 471 -26.31 -1.56 -19.55
CA ALA A 471 -27.29 -2.23 -18.71
C ALA A 471 -28.14 -3.20 -19.54
N THR A 472 -28.27 -4.44 -19.06
CA THR A 472 -29.18 -5.44 -19.63
C THR A 472 -30.15 -5.91 -18.55
N GLY A 473 -31.39 -5.40 -18.60
CA GLY A 473 -32.44 -5.74 -17.64
C GLY A 473 -33.00 -7.14 -17.89
N GLY A 474 -33.47 -7.80 -16.84
CA GLY A 474 -34.20 -9.08 -16.98
C GLY A 474 -35.55 -8.92 -17.68
N ALA A 475 -36.18 -10.03 -18.06
CA ALA A 475 -37.51 -10.02 -18.69
C ALA A 475 -38.53 -9.24 -17.83
N GLY A 476 -39.20 -8.25 -18.43
CA GLY A 476 -40.16 -7.38 -17.76
C GLY A 476 -39.56 -6.40 -16.73
N LYS A 477 -38.23 -6.23 -16.69
CA LYS A 477 -37.53 -5.31 -15.79
C LYS A 477 -36.98 -4.10 -16.53
N SER A 478 -36.66 -3.04 -15.80
CA SER A 478 -36.08 -1.83 -16.38
C SER A 478 -34.57 -1.96 -16.57
N SER A 479 -34.04 -1.25 -17.57
CA SER A 479 -32.61 -1.07 -17.76
C SER A 479 -32.29 0.41 -17.95
N THR A 480 -31.15 0.85 -17.43
CA THR A 480 -30.65 2.23 -17.60
C THR A 480 -29.14 2.17 -17.76
N GLY A 481 -28.64 2.55 -18.94
CA GLY A 481 -27.20 2.68 -19.15
C GLY A 481 -26.59 3.71 -18.21
N GLY A 482 -25.28 3.59 -17.95
CA GLY A 482 -24.55 4.61 -17.20
C GLY A 482 -24.27 5.84 -18.06
N ASN A 483 -24.11 7.00 -17.43
CA ASN A 483 -23.71 8.21 -18.16
C ASN A 483 -22.21 8.19 -18.45
N GLY A 484 -21.81 8.77 -19.59
CA GLY A 484 -20.42 9.09 -19.87
C GLY A 484 -19.83 10.10 -18.88
N GLY A 485 -18.52 10.03 -18.68
CA GLY A 485 -17.76 10.98 -17.89
C GLY A 485 -17.41 12.23 -18.70
N SER A 486 -17.35 13.39 -18.04
CA SER A 486 -16.89 14.62 -18.67
C SER A 486 -15.40 14.55 -19.00
N GLY A 487 -14.97 15.22 -20.07
CA GLY A 487 -13.55 15.52 -20.30
C GLY A 487 -12.98 16.47 -19.23
N GLY A 488 -11.67 16.44 -19.05
CA GLY A 488 -10.93 17.36 -18.21
C GLY A 488 -10.58 18.65 -18.94
N SER A 489 -10.11 19.66 -18.21
CA SER A 489 -9.69 20.97 -18.75
C SER A 489 -8.19 21.21 -18.54
N GLY A 490 -7.54 21.95 -19.43
CA GLY A 490 -6.16 22.39 -19.27
C GLY A 490 -5.80 23.56 -20.18
N GLY A 491 -4.61 24.14 -20.00
CA GLY A 491 -4.16 25.34 -20.72
C GLY A 491 -4.03 25.15 -22.23
N GLY A 492 -3.85 23.91 -22.69
CA GLY A 492 -3.76 23.56 -24.10
C GLY A 492 -5.06 23.04 -24.73
N GLY A 493 -6.14 22.93 -23.94
CA GLY A 493 -7.43 22.46 -24.43
C GLY A 493 -8.18 21.54 -23.47
N THR A 494 -9.41 21.19 -23.83
CA THR A 494 -10.28 20.27 -23.08
C THR A 494 -10.23 18.86 -23.66
N GLY A 495 -10.31 17.85 -22.80
CA GLY A 495 -10.51 16.47 -23.23
C GLY A 495 -11.95 16.22 -23.71
N ASN A 496 -12.13 15.13 -24.44
CA ASN A 496 -13.44 14.71 -24.94
C ASN A 496 -14.30 14.11 -23.82
N GLN A 497 -15.61 14.25 -23.94
CA GLN A 497 -16.56 13.51 -23.09
C GLN A 497 -16.58 12.02 -23.49
N GLY A 498 -16.86 11.15 -22.52
CA GLY A 498 -17.10 9.74 -22.77
C GLY A 498 -18.53 9.51 -23.27
N ASN A 499 -18.75 8.38 -23.93
CA ASN A 499 -20.08 8.01 -24.44
C ASN A 499 -20.96 7.47 -23.31
N ASP A 500 -22.27 7.67 -23.40
CA ASP A 500 -23.23 6.99 -22.52
C ASP A 500 -23.27 5.47 -22.80
N GLY A 501 -23.61 4.70 -21.78
CA GLY A 501 -23.80 3.25 -21.86
C GLY A 501 -25.14 2.90 -22.50
N ASN A 502 -25.20 1.75 -23.18
CA ASN A 502 -26.43 1.30 -23.83
C ASN A 502 -27.38 0.65 -22.80
N ALA A 503 -28.69 0.73 -23.06
CA ALA A 503 -29.72 0.05 -22.28
C ALA A 503 -30.45 -0.96 -23.17
N SER A 504 -30.52 -2.21 -22.74
CA SER A 504 -31.32 -3.25 -23.39
C SER A 504 -32.11 -4.05 -22.37
N ASN A 505 -33.24 -4.60 -22.77
CA ASN A 505 -33.98 -5.57 -21.97
C ASN A 505 -33.83 -6.95 -22.64
N SER A 506 -33.66 -7.98 -21.83
CA SER A 506 -33.83 -9.36 -22.29
C SER A 506 -35.28 -9.54 -22.76
N ALA A 507 -35.43 -10.10 -23.96
CA ALA A 507 -36.73 -10.47 -24.53
C ALA A 507 -37.42 -11.55 -23.69
#